data_AF-A0A7S3KFG8-F1
#
_entry.id   AF-A0A7S3KFG8-F1
#
_cell.length_a   1.000
_cell.length_b   1.000
_cell.length_c   1.000
_cell.angle_alpha   90.00
_cell.angle_beta   90.00
_cell.angle_gamma   90.00
#
_symmetry.space_group_name_H-M   'P 1'
#
loop_
_entity.id
_entity.type
_entity.pdbx_description
1 polymer ?
#
loop_
_entity_poly.entity_id
_entity_poly.type
_entity_poly.pdbx_seq_one_letter_code
_entity_poly.pdbx_strand_id
1 'polypeptide(L)'
;ATPKATQGKPKKRDTKAEDKNNEESKDQIKEISAAMSNGVMVDHKVPDPGSFEVVSVGGKVLNTHLMLADCIRNNNKFYIIQGLKKGSSFMLWTRWGRVGVDGQTGKTMVSNENAL
;
A
#
# COMPACT_ATOMS: atom_id res chain seq x y z
N ALA A 1 10.25 39.79 41.23
CA ALA A 1 11.54 39.18 40.85
C ALA A 1 11.26 37.82 40.23
N THR A 2 11.51 37.69 38.93
CA THR A 2 11.39 36.45 38.14
C THR A 2 12.56 35.50 38.42
N PRO A 3 12.35 34.20 38.67
CA PRO A 3 13.44 33.24 38.62
C PRO A 3 13.77 32.87 37.17
N LYS A 4 15.07 32.92 36.89
CA LYS A 4 15.74 32.84 35.60
C LYS A 4 15.85 31.38 35.13
N ALA A 5 15.54 31.15 33.86
CA ALA A 5 15.73 29.88 33.18
C ALA A 5 17.23 29.54 33.07
N THR A 6 17.62 28.33 33.47
CA THR A 6 18.98 27.81 33.28
C THR A 6 18.97 26.84 32.11
N GLN A 7 19.67 27.22 31.04
CA GLN A 7 19.84 26.46 29.80
C GLN A 7 20.78 25.26 30.02
N GLY A 8 20.28 24.05 29.81
CA GLY A 8 21.08 22.82 29.82
C GLY A 8 21.87 22.65 28.51
N LYS A 9 23.19 22.57 28.63
CA LYS A 9 24.17 22.37 27.55
C LYS A 9 24.13 20.90 27.06
N PRO A 10 24.14 20.59 25.75
CA PRO A 10 24.06 19.22 25.26
C PRO A 10 25.40 18.48 25.46
N LYS A 11 25.35 17.33 26.12
CA LYS A 11 26.53 16.49 26.41
C LYS A 11 26.68 15.43 25.32
N LYS A 12 27.61 15.69 24.38
CA LYS A 12 28.08 14.76 23.35
C LYS A 12 28.74 13.56 24.04
N ARG A 13 28.30 12.33 23.74
CA ARG A 13 28.96 11.09 24.15
C ARG A 13 29.29 10.29 22.89
N ASP A 14 30.57 10.31 22.54
CA ASP A 14 31.21 9.33 21.66
C ASP A 14 31.62 8.14 22.54
N THR A 15 31.22 6.91 22.17
CA THR A 15 32.11 5.74 22.23
C THR A 15 31.48 4.53 21.53
N LYS A 16 32.18 4.15 20.45
CA LYS A 16 32.74 2.83 20.13
C LYS A 16 31.80 1.64 19.89
N ALA A 17 31.91 1.18 18.65
CA ALA A 17 31.42 -0.05 18.07
C ALA A 17 31.74 -1.31 18.90
N GLU A 18 30.74 -2.20 18.98
CA GLU A 18 30.91 -3.64 19.06
C GLU A 18 30.15 -4.25 17.89
N ASP A 19 30.92 -4.71 16.89
CA ASP A 19 30.44 -5.51 15.76
C ASP A 19 30.25 -6.94 16.28
N LYS A 20 28.99 -7.34 16.48
CA LYS A 20 28.63 -8.74 16.70
C LYS A 20 27.85 -9.21 15.49
N ASN A 21 28.51 -10.08 14.72
CA ASN A 21 27.93 -10.95 13.71
C ASN A 21 26.54 -11.42 14.13
N ASN A 22 25.53 -10.89 13.45
CA ASN A 22 24.21 -11.49 13.39
C ASN A 22 24.01 -11.86 11.93
N GLU A 23 24.36 -13.11 11.59
CA GLU A 23 23.91 -13.77 10.36
C GLU A 23 22.39 -13.97 10.47
N GLU A 24 21.65 -12.88 10.30
CA GLU A 24 20.22 -12.94 10.05
C GLU A 24 20.02 -13.34 8.59
N SER A 25 19.72 -14.63 8.42
CA SER A 25 18.85 -15.21 7.41
C SER A 25 18.34 -14.17 6.41
N LYS A 26 18.94 -14.12 5.22
CA LYS A 26 18.39 -13.41 4.08
C LYS A 26 17.03 -14.02 3.77
N ASP A 27 16.01 -13.45 4.41
CA ASP A 27 14.62 -13.68 4.11
C ASP A 27 14.47 -13.51 2.61
N GLN A 28 13.98 -14.59 2.01
CA GLN A 28 13.75 -14.72 0.59
C GLN A 28 12.88 -13.54 0.17
N ILE A 29 13.49 -12.54 -0.49
CA ILE A 29 12.74 -11.56 -1.28
C ILE A 29 12.08 -12.37 -2.38
N LYS A 30 10.88 -12.91 -2.10
CA LYS A 30 10.02 -13.46 -3.12
C LYS A 30 9.68 -12.26 -3.99
N GLU A 31 10.30 -12.22 -5.15
CA GLU A 31 9.98 -11.31 -6.22
C GLU A 31 8.52 -11.61 -6.60
N ILE A 32 7.58 -10.94 -5.93
CA ILE A 32 6.18 -11.02 -6.27
C ILE A 32 6.09 -10.30 -7.61
N SER A 33 6.14 -11.07 -8.70
CA SER A 33 5.94 -10.55 -10.05
C SER A 33 4.51 -10.01 -10.14
N ALA A 34 4.35 -8.72 -9.85
CA ALA A 34 3.08 -8.05 -10.07
C ALA A 34 2.85 -8.03 -11.59
N ALA A 35 1.71 -8.57 -12.01
CA ALA A 35 1.32 -8.50 -13.39
C ALA A 35 1.06 -7.02 -13.77
N MET A 36 1.71 -6.58 -14.84
CA MET A 36 1.43 -5.29 -15.46
C MET A 36 0.56 -5.50 -16.69
N SER A 37 -0.59 -4.83 -16.71
CA SER A 37 -1.43 -4.73 -17.90
C SER A 37 -1.65 -3.26 -18.22
N ASN A 38 -1.43 -2.87 -19.48
CA ASN A 38 -1.60 -1.49 -19.95
C ASN A 38 -0.82 -0.45 -19.11
N GLY A 39 0.35 -0.82 -18.58
CA GLY A 39 1.18 0.04 -17.74
C GLY A 39 0.68 0.22 -16.29
N VAL A 40 -0.34 -0.54 -15.87
CA VAL A 40 -0.89 -0.53 -14.52
C VAL A 40 -0.58 -1.84 -13.82
N MET A 41 -0.01 -1.74 -12.62
CA MET A 41 0.27 -2.88 -11.74
C MET A 41 -0.98 -3.27 -10.93
N VAL A 42 -1.15 -4.57 -10.73
CA VAL A 42 -2.08 -5.10 -9.72
C VAL A 42 -1.61 -4.70 -8.32
N ASP A 43 -2.54 -4.31 -7.45
CA ASP A 43 -2.22 -3.94 -6.07
C ASP A 43 -1.55 -5.10 -5.33
N HIS A 44 -0.41 -4.81 -4.70
CA HIS A 44 0.43 -5.82 -4.05
C HIS A 44 -0.22 -6.56 -2.87
N LYS A 45 -1.35 -6.07 -2.33
CA LYS A 45 -2.13 -6.77 -1.30
C LYS A 45 -3.15 -7.76 -1.88
N VAL A 46 -3.32 -7.81 -3.20
CA VAL A 46 -4.08 -8.85 -3.87
C VAL A 46 -3.35 -10.19 -3.67
N PRO A 47 -4.03 -11.25 -3.21
CA PRO A 47 -3.42 -12.58 -3.14
C PRO A 47 -3.03 -13.07 -4.53
N ASP A 48 -1.79 -13.53 -4.69
CA ASP A 48 -1.25 -13.99 -5.98
C ASP A 48 -1.45 -12.97 -7.11
N PRO A 49 -0.91 -11.74 -6.96
CA PRO A 49 -1.21 -10.61 -7.85
C PRO A 49 -0.67 -10.82 -9.27
N GLY A 50 0.33 -11.69 -9.45
CA GLY A 50 0.86 -12.07 -10.77
C GLY A 50 -0.11 -12.90 -11.62
N SER A 51 -1.17 -13.43 -11.02
CA SER A 51 -2.18 -14.21 -11.74
C SER A 51 -3.37 -13.39 -12.27
N PHE A 52 -3.37 -12.08 -12.02
CA PHE A 52 -4.43 -11.17 -12.42
C PHE A 52 -3.91 -10.11 -13.37
N GLU A 53 -4.82 -9.49 -14.11
CA GLU A 53 -4.54 -8.32 -14.93
C GLU A 53 -5.62 -7.27 -14.68
N VAL A 54 -5.25 -5.99 -14.70
CA VAL A 54 -6.20 -4.90 -14.56
C VAL A 54 -7.05 -4.80 -15.82
N VAL A 55 -8.37 -4.79 -15.66
CA VAL A 55 -9.33 -4.75 -16.76
C VAL A 55 -9.18 -3.43 -17.53
N SER A 56 -9.13 -3.53 -18.86
CA SER A 56 -9.14 -2.39 -19.76
C SER A 56 -10.18 -2.62 -20.87
N VAL A 57 -11.10 -1.68 -21.05
CA VAL A 57 -12.15 -1.75 -22.07
C VAL A 57 -12.23 -0.41 -22.80
N GLY A 58 -12.10 -0.43 -24.13
CA GLY A 58 -12.21 0.77 -24.96
C GLY A 58 -11.19 1.87 -24.59
N GLY A 59 -9.96 1.48 -24.23
CA GLY A 59 -8.91 2.40 -23.81
C GLY A 59 -9.06 2.94 -22.38
N LYS A 60 -10.10 2.52 -21.64
CA LYS A 60 -10.31 2.87 -20.23
C LYS A 60 -9.86 1.73 -19.33
N VAL A 61 -8.88 2.01 -18.47
CA VAL A 61 -8.40 1.07 -17.46
C VAL A 61 -9.23 1.22 -16.18
N LEU A 62 -9.76 0.11 -15.64
CA LEU A 62 -10.52 0.10 -14.40
C LEU A 62 -9.58 0.09 -13.19
N ASN A 63 -8.92 1.22 -12.96
CA ASN A 63 -8.04 1.45 -11.83
C ASN A 63 -8.18 2.90 -11.37
N THR A 64 -8.39 3.10 -10.07
CA THR A 64 -8.40 4.45 -9.49
C THR A 64 -7.82 4.46 -8.08
N HIS A 65 -7.15 5.56 -7.75
CA HIS A 65 -6.64 5.85 -6.43
C HIS A 65 -7.24 7.18 -5.97
N LEU A 66 -8.08 7.11 -4.95
CA LEU A 66 -8.77 8.23 -4.33
C LEU A 66 -8.12 8.58 -2.99
N MET A 67 -8.17 9.86 -2.64
CA MET A 67 -7.56 10.41 -1.45
C MET A 67 -8.48 11.47 -0.84
N LEU A 68 -8.59 11.48 0.48
CA LEU A 68 -9.28 12.52 1.24
C LEU A 68 -8.35 13.06 2.34
N ALA A 69 -8.00 14.34 2.23
CA ALA A 69 -7.23 15.06 3.22
C ALA A 69 -8.06 16.23 3.79
N ASP A 70 -8.23 16.25 5.10
CA ASP A 70 -8.91 17.31 5.85
C ASP A 70 -8.22 17.46 7.22
N CYS A 71 -7.56 18.59 7.41
CA CYS A 71 -6.76 18.87 8.60
C CYS A 71 -7.61 19.12 9.85
N ILE A 72 -8.81 19.70 9.71
CA ILE A 72 -9.69 20.03 10.85
C ILE A 72 -10.18 18.74 11.51
N ARG A 73 -10.57 17.76 10.68
CA ARG A 73 -11.06 16.45 11.16
C ARG A 73 -9.94 15.40 11.31
N ASN A 74 -8.67 15.78 11.10
CA ASN A 74 -7.52 14.88 11.05
C ASN A 74 -7.78 13.64 10.15
N ASN A 75 -8.42 13.87 9.01
CA ASN A 75 -8.64 12.85 8.01
C ASN A 75 -7.50 12.91 7.00
N ASN A 76 -6.83 11.79 6.86
CA ASN A 76 -5.87 11.56 5.81
C ASN A 76 -6.04 10.10 5.38
N LYS A 77 -6.95 9.87 4.43
CA LYS A 77 -7.43 8.54 4.06
C LYS A 77 -7.29 8.30 2.57
N PHE A 78 -6.93 7.08 2.20
CA PHE A 78 -6.91 6.64 0.81
C PHE A 78 -8.01 5.60 0.53
N TYR A 79 -8.33 5.44 -0.74
CA TYR A 79 -9.17 4.37 -1.27
C TYR A 79 -8.68 3.97 -2.66
N ILE A 80 -8.29 2.72 -2.84
CA ILE A 80 -7.87 2.11 -4.12
C ILE A 80 -8.99 1.21 -4.61
N ILE A 81 -9.30 1.28 -5.90
CA ILE A 81 -10.29 0.43 -6.56
C ILE A 81 -9.68 -0.10 -7.85
N GLN A 82 -9.70 -1.41 -8.04
CA GLN A 82 -9.24 -2.07 -9.25
C GLN A 82 -10.26 -3.10 -9.74
N GLY A 83 -10.59 -3.05 -11.03
CA GLY A 83 -11.23 -4.16 -11.72
C GLY A 83 -10.14 -5.12 -12.18
N LEU A 84 -10.17 -6.36 -11.71
CA LEU A 84 -9.18 -7.38 -12.00
C LEU A 84 -9.82 -8.53 -12.79
N LYS A 85 -9.04 -9.13 -13.68
CA LYS A 85 -9.41 -10.29 -14.49
C LYS A 85 -8.38 -11.40 -14.35
N LYS A 86 -8.84 -12.65 -14.35
CA LYS A 86 -8.02 -13.86 -14.42
C LYS A 86 -8.69 -14.84 -15.37
N GLY A 87 -8.18 -14.96 -16.60
CA GLY A 87 -8.84 -15.76 -17.63
C GLY A 87 -10.23 -15.21 -17.94
N SER A 88 -11.29 -15.98 -17.71
CA SER A 88 -12.68 -15.55 -17.91
C SER A 88 -13.36 -15.00 -16.65
N SER A 89 -12.65 -14.99 -15.52
CA SER A 89 -13.20 -14.55 -14.22
C SER A 89 -12.83 -13.10 -13.94
N PHE A 90 -13.76 -12.37 -13.33
CA PHE A 90 -13.60 -10.97 -12.95
C PHE A 90 -13.76 -10.79 -11.43
N MET A 91 -13.04 -9.84 -10.88
CA MET A 91 -13.07 -9.50 -9.46
C MET A 91 -12.94 -7.99 -9.29
N LEU A 92 -13.78 -7.40 -8.43
CA LEU A 92 -13.57 -6.06 -7.92
C LEU A 92 -12.67 -6.13 -6.68
N TRP A 93 -11.57 -5.39 -6.72
CA TRP A 93 -10.66 -5.22 -5.59
C TRP A 93 -10.76 -3.80 -5.04
N THR A 94 -10.78 -3.70 -3.72
CA THR A 94 -10.80 -2.42 -2.99
C THR A 94 -9.81 -2.47 -1.82
N ARG A 95 -9.12 -1.36 -1.56
CA ARG A 95 -8.24 -1.20 -0.40
C ARG A 95 -8.36 0.20 0.17
N TRP A 96 -8.52 0.36 1.48
CA TRP A 96 -8.75 1.66 2.10
C TRP A 96 -8.10 1.76 3.48
N GLY A 97 -7.73 2.97 3.90
CA GLY A 97 -7.10 3.15 5.20
C GLY A 97 -6.57 4.55 5.44
N ARG A 98 -5.79 4.70 6.52
CA ARG A 98 -4.96 5.88 6.74
C ARG A 98 -3.78 5.88 5.76
N VAL A 99 -3.41 7.03 5.23
CA VAL A 99 -2.23 7.13 4.37
C VAL A 99 -0.96 6.82 5.14
N GLY A 100 -0.04 6.10 4.51
CA GLY A 100 1.20 5.61 5.11
C GLY A 100 1.09 4.25 5.80
N VAL A 101 -0.10 3.65 5.83
CA VAL A 101 -0.30 2.26 6.29
C VAL A 101 -1.00 1.43 5.22
N ASP A 102 -0.94 0.11 5.36
CA ASP A 102 -1.50 -0.83 4.37
C ASP A 102 -3.02 -0.74 4.22
N GLY A 103 -3.73 -0.43 5.30
CA GLY A 103 -5.19 -0.36 5.33
C GLY A 103 -5.89 -1.73 5.39
N GLN A 104 -7.18 -1.73 5.07
CA GLN A 104 -8.04 -2.90 4.97
C GLN A 104 -8.37 -3.16 3.50
N THR A 105 -8.71 -4.40 3.17
CA THR A 105 -9.02 -4.84 1.81
C THR A 105 -10.43 -5.42 1.72
N GLY A 106 -11.01 -5.33 0.54
CA GLY A 106 -12.29 -5.92 0.18
C GLY A 106 -12.23 -6.48 -1.24
N LYS A 107 -12.82 -7.66 -1.46
CA LYS A 107 -12.89 -8.28 -2.77
C LYS A 107 -14.27 -8.86 -3.04
N THR A 108 -14.74 -8.70 -4.26
CA THR A 108 -16.03 -9.23 -4.72
C THR A 108 -15.84 -9.87 -6.08
N MET A 109 -16.14 -11.16 -6.19
CA MET A 109 -16.16 -11.85 -7.49
C MET A 109 -17.35 -11.36 -8.29
N VAL A 110 -17.14 -11.08 -9.58
CA VAL A 110 -18.22 -10.65 -10.47
C VAL A 110 -18.72 -11.88 -11.22
N SER A 111 -19.96 -12.27 -10.94
CA SER A 111 -20.72 -13.29 -11.69
C SER A 111 -21.49 -12.65 -12.84
N ASN A 112 -21.77 -13.43 -13.89
CA ASN A 112 -22.51 -12.97 -15.08
C ASN A 112 -23.96 -12.55 -14.78
N GLU A 113 -24.51 -12.91 -13.63
CA GLU A 113 -25.84 -12.47 -13.18
C GLU A 113 -25.89 -10.98 -12.80
N ASN A 114 -24.72 -10.33 -12.64
CA ASN A 114 -24.60 -8.92 -12.30
C ASN A 114 -24.23 -8.04 -13.51
N ALA A 115 -24.17 -8.62 -14.72
CA ALA A 115 -23.98 -7.87 -15.96
C ALA A 115 -25.36 -7.37 -16.44
N LEU A 116 -25.62 -6.08 -16.26
CA LEU A 116 -26.80 -5.38 -16.80
C LEU A 116 -26.74 -5.28 -18.33
#